data_AF-A0A1F4T6B9-F1
#
_entry.id   AF-A0A1F4T6B9-F1
#
_cell.length_a   1.000
_cell.length_b   1.000
_cell.length_c   1.000
_cell.angle_alpha   90.00
_cell.angle_beta   90.00
_cell.angle_gamma   90.00
#
_symmetry.space_group_name_H-M   'P 1'
#
loop_
_entity.id
_entity.type
_entity.pdbx_description
1 polymer ?
#
loop_
_entity_poly.entity_id
_entity_poly.type
_entity_poly.pdbx_seq_one_letter_code
_entity_poly.pdbx_strand_id
1 'polypeptide(L)'
;MKIGIIRCQQTEDMCPGNTDFKVAGEGKMAFAEAGPCEIVGFVSCGGCPGKRAVSRAKMMVERGAEAIVIASCISKGNPIGVPCPHFEKMKESIAKKIGPGIKIIDWTH
;
A
#
# COMPACT_ATOMS: atom_id res chain seq x y z
N MET A 1 7.00 -13.44 -0.10
CA MET A 1 5.82 -12.93 -0.82
C MET A 1 6.18 -11.65 -1.55
N LYS A 2 5.76 -11.49 -2.81
CA LYS A 2 5.90 -10.27 -3.61
C LYS A 2 4.77 -9.30 -3.31
N ILE A 3 5.08 -8.08 -2.92
CA ILE A 3 4.09 -7.07 -2.53
C ILE A 3 4.22 -5.79 -3.35
N GLY A 4 3.08 -5.18 -3.68
CA GLY A 4 3.00 -3.83 -4.21
C GLY A 4 2.49 -2.87 -3.14
N ILE A 5 3.22 -1.80 -2.83
CA ILE A 5 2.84 -0.83 -1.80
C ILE A 5 2.32 0.46 -2.44
N ILE A 6 1.14 0.90 -1.98
CA ILE A 6 0.54 2.18 -2.32
C ILE A 6 0.63 3.13 -1.12
N ARG A 7 1.27 4.29 -1.33
CA ARG A 7 1.45 5.34 -0.31
C ARG A 7 0.66 6.61 -0.61
N CYS A 8 0.54 7.53 0.35
CA CYS A 8 -0.05 8.84 0.08
C CYS A 8 0.87 9.68 -0.80
N GLN A 9 0.30 10.40 -1.77
CA GLN A 9 1.05 11.39 -2.56
C GLN A 9 1.44 12.62 -1.72
N GLN A 10 0.59 13.05 -0.79
CA GLN A 10 0.88 14.23 0.05
C GLN A 10 2.04 14.03 1.02
N THR A 11 2.57 12.81 1.15
CA THR A 11 3.73 12.53 1.99
C THR A 11 4.96 12.14 1.16
N GLU A 12 4.86 12.08 -0.18
CA GLU A 12 5.91 11.50 -1.04
C GLU A 12 7.17 12.35 -1.15
N ASP A 13 7.03 13.66 -0.94
CA ASP A 13 8.11 14.65 -0.88
C ASP A 13 8.83 14.68 0.48
N MET A 14 8.12 14.37 1.57
CA MET A 14 8.68 14.39 2.94
C MET A 14 9.22 13.03 3.40
N CYS A 15 8.49 11.95 3.12
CA CYS A 15 8.81 10.62 3.62
C CYS A 15 9.28 9.76 2.43
N PRO A 16 10.47 9.16 2.44
CA PRO A 16 10.89 8.23 1.38
C PRO A 16 10.29 6.82 1.50
N GLY A 17 9.74 6.46 2.68
CA GLY A 17 9.15 5.15 2.94
C GLY A 17 10.08 4.14 3.62
N ASN A 18 11.25 4.54 4.11
CA ASN A 18 12.29 3.64 4.64
C ASN A 18 11.77 2.62 5.66
N THR A 19 10.88 3.02 6.56
CA THR A 19 10.26 2.11 7.52
C THR A 19 9.41 1.05 6.82
N ASP A 20 8.63 1.42 5.79
CA ASP A 20 7.84 0.47 5.00
C ASP A 20 8.74 -0.60 4.36
N PHE A 21 9.86 -0.18 3.75
CA PHE A 21 10.84 -1.10 3.17
C PHE A 21 11.47 -2.01 4.24
N LYS A 22 11.87 -1.44 5.37
CA LYS A 22 12.50 -2.18 6.47
C LYS A 22 11.56 -3.24 7.04
N VAL A 23 10.33 -2.88 7.41
CA VAL A 23 9.41 -3.83 8.06
C VAL A 23 8.92 -4.91 7.08
N ALA A 24 8.79 -4.57 5.79
CA ALA A 24 8.49 -5.56 4.76
C ALA A 24 9.64 -6.55 4.59
N GLY A 25 10.88 -6.07 4.45
CA GLY A 25 12.05 -6.93 4.28
C GLY A 25 12.36 -7.78 5.51
N GLU A 26 12.08 -7.29 6.72
CA GLU A 26 12.24 -8.04 7.97
C GLU A 26 11.04 -8.95 8.31
N GLY A 27 9.91 -8.82 7.60
CA GLY A 27 8.69 -9.58 7.91
C GLY A 27 8.07 -9.20 9.26
N LYS A 28 8.10 -7.92 9.63
CA LYS A 28 7.59 -7.41 10.91
C LYS A 28 6.31 -6.60 10.72
N MET A 29 5.68 -6.22 11.84
CA MET A 29 4.48 -5.38 11.84
C MET A 29 3.35 -6.02 11.01
N ALA A 30 2.81 -5.32 10.01
CA ALA A 30 1.74 -5.83 9.14
C ALA A 30 2.12 -7.11 8.37
N PHE A 31 3.42 -7.42 8.30
CA PHE A 31 3.97 -8.57 7.58
C PHE A 31 4.29 -9.77 8.48
N ALA A 32 4.01 -9.73 9.79
CA ALA A 32 4.39 -10.78 10.73
C ALA A 32 3.90 -12.19 10.34
N GLU A 33 2.67 -12.29 9.83
CA GLU A 33 2.12 -13.57 9.36
C GLU A 33 2.68 -14.01 8.00
N ALA A 34 3.11 -13.06 7.16
CA ALA A 34 3.63 -13.33 5.83
C ALA A 34 5.15 -13.62 5.84
N GLY A 35 5.86 -13.16 6.87
CA GLY A 35 7.32 -13.13 6.91
C GLY A 35 7.92 -12.10 5.94
N PRO A 36 9.25 -12.16 5.72
CA PRO A 36 9.95 -11.28 4.78
C PRO A 36 9.31 -11.21 3.39
N CYS A 37 9.10 -9.98 2.92
CA CYS A 37 8.44 -9.68 1.65
C CYS A 37 9.39 -8.97 0.67
N GLU A 38 9.25 -9.29 -0.61
CA GLU A 38 9.91 -8.60 -1.71
C GLU A 38 9.00 -7.48 -2.23
N ILE A 39 9.46 -6.23 -2.20
CA ILE A 39 8.69 -5.11 -2.74
C ILE A 39 8.92 -5.02 -4.24
N VAL A 40 7.91 -5.35 -5.03
CA VAL A 40 7.96 -5.31 -6.51
C VAL A 40 7.39 -4.01 -7.09
N GLY A 41 6.81 -3.16 -6.23
CA GLY A 41 6.34 -1.84 -6.59
C GLY A 41 6.09 -0.97 -5.36
N PHE A 42 6.48 0.29 -5.44
CA PHE A 42 6.24 1.28 -4.40
C PHE A 42 5.85 2.60 -5.09
N VAL A 43 4.58 2.98 -4.98
CA VAL A 43 4.03 4.10 -5.76
C VAL A 43 2.96 4.83 -4.96
N SER A 44 2.77 6.13 -5.18
CA SER A 44 1.70 6.84 -4.50
C SER A 44 0.29 6.43 -4.95
N CYS A 45 -0.74 6.87 -4.24
CA CYS A 45 -2.14 6.78 -4.65
C CYS A 45 -2.46 7.75 -5.81
N GLY A 46 -1.53 8.68 -6.10
CA GLY A 46 -1.65 9.68 -7.14
C GLY A 46 -2.64 10.79 -6.79
N GLY A 47 -2.72 11.20 -5.52
CA GLY A 47 -3.46 12.40 -5.11
C GLY A 47 -4.95 12.17 -4.88
N CYS A 48 -5.57 13.07 -4.12
CA CYS A 48 -6.97 12.94 -3.71
C CYS A 48 -7.92 12.98 -4.91
N PRO A 49 -8.93 12.08 -4.99
CA PRO A 49 -9.39 11.16 -3.95
C PRO A 49 -8.82 9.73 -4.08
N GLY A 50 -7.63 9.54 -4.66
CA GLY A 50 -6.94 8.25 -4.74
C GLY A 50 -7.31 7.38 -5.95
N LYS A 51 -7.98 7.95 -6.97
CA LYS A 51 -8.47 7.20 -8.16
C LYS A 51 -7.37 6.42 -8.89
N ARG A 52 -6.15 6.96 -8.95
CA ARG A 52 -5.00 6.33 -9.63
C ARG A 52 -4.47 5.10 -8.89
N ALA A 53 -4.76 4.94 -7.60
CA ALA A 53 -4.39 3.76 -6.83
C ALA A 53 -4.99 2.47 -7.41
N VAL A 54 -6.19 2.54 -8.00
CA VAL A 54 -6.90 1.38 -8.57
C VAL A 54 -6.15 0.80 -9.78
N SER A 55 -5.75 1.63 -10.74
CA SER A 55 -4.99 1.16 -11.91
C SER A 55 -3.56 0.77 -11.54
N ARG A 56 -2.94 1.48 -10.58
CA ARG A 56 -1.60 1.14 -10.06
C ARG A 56 -1.58 -0.20 -9.33
N ALA A 57 -2.58 -0.50 -8.50
CA ALA A 57 -2.76 -1.80 -7.86
C ALA A 57 -2.88 -2.91 -8.90
N LYS A 58 -3.77 -2.74 -9.89
CA LYS A 58 -3.92 -3.70 -10.98
C LYS A 58 -2.61 -3.94 -11.73
N MET A 59 -1.88 -2.88 -12.08
CA MET A 59 -0.60 -2.99 -12.79
C MET A 59 0.45 -3.75 -11.96
N MET A 60 0.51 -3.54 -10.65
CA MET A 60 1.42 -4.29 -9.78
C MET A 60 1.06 -5.79 -9.73
N VAL A 61 -0.23 -6.12 -9.66
CA VAL A 61 -0.69 -7.52 -9.73
C VAL A 61 -0.33 -8.16 -11.08
N GLU A 62 -0.58 -7.46 -12.20
CA GLU A 62 -0.19 -7.94 -13.55
C GLU A 62 1.33 -8.12 -13.70
N ARG A 63 2.13 -7.48 -12.84
CA ARG A 63 3.59 -7.60 -12.79
C ARG A 63 4.09 -8.57 -11.72
N GLY A 64 3.20 -9.33 -11.09
CA GLY A 64 3.54 -10.40 -10.17
C GLY A 64 3.51 -10.05 -8.68
N ALA A 65 2.84 -8.95 -8.30
CA ALA A 65 2.50 -8.73 -6.89
C ALA A 65 1.43 -9.73 -6.43
N GLU A 66 1.73 -10.47 -5.36
CA GLU A 66 0.83 -11.45 -4.72
C GLU A 66 -0.11 -10.77 -3.70
N ALA A 67 0.26 -9.58 -3.22
CA ALA A 67 -0.56 -8.76 -2.35
C ALA A 67 -0.38 -7.26 -2.65
N ILE A 68 -1.42 -6.48 -2.36
CA ILE A 68 -1.39 -5.02 -2.39
C ILE A 68 -1.43 -4.48 -0.97
N VAL A 69 -0.50 -3.61 -0.63
CA VAL A 69 -0.39 -2.96 0.68
C VAL A 69 -0.79 -1.50 0.55
N ILE A 70 -1.69 -1.04 1.40
CA ILE A 70 -2.02 0.37 1.56
C ILE A 70 -1.24 0.86 2.78
N ALA A 71 -0.24 1.72 2.56
CA ALA A 71 0.71 2.10 3.61
C ALA A 71 0.05 2.92 4.74
N SER A 72 0.67 2.89 5.93
CA SER A 72 0.15 3.58 7.12
C SER A 72 -0.05 5.08 6.96
N CYS A 73 0.62 5.73 6.00
CA CYS A 73 0.35 7.13 5.68
C CYS A 73 -1.05 7.40 5.11
N ILE A 74 -1.70 6.38 4.56
CA ILE A 74 -3.08 6.47 4.09
C ILE A 74 -4.04 6.04 5.20
N SER A 75 -3.83 4.86 5.79
CA SER A 75 -4.80 4.26 6.72
C SER A 75 -4.69 4.80 8.15
N LYS A 76 -3.48 5.11 8.62
CA LYS A 76 -3.21 5.64 9.98
C LYS A 76 -2.83 7.12 10.01
N GLY A 77 -2.46 7.70 8.86
CA GLY A 77 -2.10 9.12 8.74
C GLY A 77 -0.64 9.48 9.05
N ASN A 78 0.23 8.51 9.30
CA ASN A 78 1.64 8.78 9.63
C ASN A 78 2.42 9.32 8.41
N PRO A 79 3.28 10.35 8.52
CA PRO A 79 3.66 11.09 9.72
C PRO A 79 2.81 12.34 10.02
N ILE A 80 1.84 12.69 9.16
CA ILE A 80 1.05 13.93 9.28
C ILE A 80 0.08 13.90 10.48
N GLY A 81 -0.30 12.70 10.95
CA GLY A 81 -1.25 12.50 12.03
C GLY A 81 -2.72 12.55 11.60
N VAL A 82 -2.99 12.64 10.29
CA VAL A 82 -4.34 12.69 9.73
C VAL A 82 -4.53 11.56 8.72
N PRO A 83 -5.38 10.56 9.02
CA PRO A 83 -5.72 9.50 8.07
C PRO A 83 -6.42 10.04 6.82
N CYS A 84 -6.28 9.31 5.71
CA CYS A 84 -6.94 9.68 4.46
C CYS A 84 -8.46 9.49 4.58
N PRO A 85 -9.29 10.52 4.31
CA PRO A 85 -10.75 10.40 4.37
C PRO A 85 -11.32 9.50 3.26
N HIS A 86 -10.51 9.16 2.25
CA HIS A 86 -10.91 8.32 1.11
C HIS A 86 -10.42 6.87 1.25
N PHE A 87 -9.81 6.50 2.37
CA PHE A 87 -9.18 5.19 2.55
C PHE A 87 -10.12 4.02 2.26
N GLU A 88 -11.28 3.96 2.93
CA GLU A 88 -12.24 2.85 2.74
C GLU A 88 -12.70 2.73 1.29
N LYS A 89 -13.08 3.84 0.67
CA LYS A 89 -13.57 3.81 -0.71
C LYS A 89 -12.50 3.41 -1.71
N MET A 90 -11.27 3.83 -1.46
CA MET A 90 -10.10 3.45 -2.25
C MET A 90 -9.79 1.96 -2.10
N LYS A 91 -9.80 1.43 -0.86
CA LYS A 91 -9.60 0.00 -0.55
C LYS A 91 -10.64 -0.87 -1.25
N GLU A 92 -11.92 -0.52 -1.14
CA GLU A 92 -13.02 -1.20 -1.85
C GLU A 92 -12.81 -1.21 -3.37
N SER A 93 -12.45 -0.06 -3.94
CA SER A 93 -12.26 0.09 -5.39
C SER A 93 -11.06 -0.71 -5.90
N ILE A 94 -9.99 -0.77 -5.10
CA ILE A 94 -8.82 -1.62 -5.37
C ILE A 94 -9.24 -3.09 -5.33
N ALA A 95 -9.89 -3.54 -4.26
CA ALA A 95 -10.35 -4.92 -4.09
C ALA A 95 -11.22 -5.39 -5.27
N LYS A 96 -12.20 -4.56 -5.67
CA LYS A 96 -13.07 -4.85 -6.81
C LYS A 96 -12.29 -4.97 -8.12
N LYS A 97 -11.19 -4.22 -8.29
CA LYS A 97 -10.42 -4.20 -9.54
C LYS A 97 -9.43 -5.36 -9.65
N ILE A 98 -8.79 -5.74 -8.56
CA ILE A 98 -7.75 -6.80 -8.54
C ILE A 98 -8.33 -8.20 -8.33
N GLY A 99 -9.58 -8.29 -7.85
CA GLY A 99 -10.29 -9.56 -7.66
C GLY A 99 -10.04 -10.21 -6.29
N PRO A 100 -10.85 -11.22 -5.93
CA PRO A 100 -10.87 -11.80 -4.58
C PRO A 100 -9.63 -12.64 -4.23
N GLY A 101 -8.81 -13.01 -5.22
CA GLY A 101 -7.61 -13.83 -5.01
C GLY A 101 -6.38 -13.05 -4.54
N ILE A 102 -6.43 -11.72 -4.54
CA ILE A 102 -5.29 -10.88 -4.14
C ILE A 102 -5.50 -10.35 -2.73
N LYS A 103 -4.55 -10.61 -1.84
CA LYS A 103 -4.59 -10.11 -0.46
C LYS A 103 -4.41 -8.59 -0.44
N ILE A 104 -5.20 -7.90 0.37
CA ILE A 104 -4.99 -6.49 0.71
C ILE A 104 -4.54 -6.41 2.16
N ILE A 105 -3.40 -5.75 2.38
CA ILE A 105 -2.89 -5.39 3.70
C ILE A 105 -3.09 -3.88 3.84
N ASP A 106 -3.77 -3.42 4.88
CA ASP A 106 -4.21 -2.03 5.01
C ASP A 106 -3.34 -1.16 5.91
N TRP A 107 -2.16 -1.62 6.29
CA TRP A 107 -1.16 -0.83 6.99
C TRP A 107 0.24 -1.42 6.81
N THR A 108 1.26 -0.70 7.25
CA THR A 108 2.66 -1.16 7.21
C THR A 108 3.28 -1.20 8.61
N HIS A 109 3.30 -0.05 9.30
CA HIS A 109 3.81 0.13 10.66
C HIS A 109 2.83 0.92 11.54
#